data_AF-A0A6L3CCB1-F1
#
_entry.id   AF-A0A6L3CCB1-F1
#
_cell.length_a   1.000
_cell.length_b   1.000
_cell.length_c   1.000
_cell.angle_alpha   90.00
_cell.angle_beta   90.00
_cell.angle_gamma   90.00
#
_symmetry.space_group_name_H-M   'P 1'
#
loop_
_entity.id
_entity.type
_entity.pdbx_description
1 polymer ?
#
loop_
_entity_poly.entity_id
_entity_poly.type
_entity_poly.pdbx_seq_one_letter_code
_entity_poly.pdbx_strand_id
1 'polypeptide(L)'
;TGREVWALEEGVSVGAGEVALRIKAPYASFGLFETAILGILASCTGWATAASECVEAGSGIPVIAYGARHVHPEVVGVMDYSAVVGKCASSSSVAGHQLHGLTPSGTMPHSFVLLMGDTVRSILAFDKHMPPEVPRVALVDTFKDEVEEAVDVAKALRERLRGIRLDTPKERGGVTPDLVHEIRARLDQGGYSHVDIFVSGGITPDRIREFVEAQAPVSVFAVGYYIAAASPISFTADVKAIEDRAIAKRGRIPGLAANPRLSQIL
;
A
#
# COMPACT_ATOMS: atom_id res chain seq x y z
N THR A 1 20.65 20.78 27.26
CA THR A 1 19.18 20.83 27.39
C THR A 1 18.57 19.62 28.10
N GLY A 2 19.32 18.56 28.47
CA GLY A 2 18.80 17.46 29.29
C GLY A 2 17.63 16.69 28.65
N ARG A 3 17.50 16.78 27.33
CA ARG A 3 16.46 16.15 26.52
C ARG A 3 17.17 15.23 25.55
N GLU A 4 16.83 13.95 25.61
CA GLU A 4 17.39 12.90 24.76
C GLU A 4 16.23 12.04 24.25
N VAL A 5 16.21 11.73 22.96
CA VAL A 5 15.19 10.86 22.34
C VAL A 5 15.90 9.78 21.54
N TRP A 6 15.45 8.54 21.70
CA TRP A 6 15.90 7.42 20.89
C TRP A 6 14.71 6.72 20.28
N ALA A 7 14.82 6.31 19.02
CA ALA A 7 13.78 5.58 18.32
C ALA A 7 14.40 4.43 17.51
N LEU A 8 13.56 3.44 17.21
CA LEU A 8 13.84 2.54 16.09
C LEU A 8 13.72 3.33 14.79
N GLU A 9 14.55 2.98 13.80
CA GLU A 9 14.38 3.50 12.44
C GLU A 9 13.04 3.02 11.87
N GLU A 10 12.40 3.84 11.03
CA GLU A 10 11.17 3.43 10.35
C GLU A 10 11.44 2.27 9.38
N GLY A 11 10.44 1.41 9.18
CA GLY A 11 10.54 0.25 8.28
C GLY A 11 11.19 -0.99 8.90
N VAL A 12 11.72 -0.90 10.12
CA VAL A 12 12.19 -2.07 10.86
C VAL A 12 11.05 -2.77 11.60
N SER A 13 11.12 -4.08 11.75
CA SER A 13 10.13 -4.83 12.53
C SER A 13 10.25 -4.54 14.02
N VAL A 14 9.11 -4.50 14.72
CA VAL A 14 9.03 -4.27 16.17
C VAL A 14 8.42 -5.48 16.84
N GLY A 15 9.14 -6.08 17.79
CA GLY A 15 8.67 -7.23 18.57
C GLY A 15 7.70 -6.84 19.68
N ALA A 16 6.87 -7.79 20.11
CA ALA A 16 6.00 -7.58 21.26
C ALA A 16 6.81 -7.27 22.53
N GLY A 17 6.50 -6.14 23.17
CA GLY A 17 7.22 -5.66 24.36
C GLY A 17 8.57 -4.99 24.06
N GLU A 18 8.98 -4.90 22.80
CA GLU A 18 10.17 -4.15 22.39
C GLU A 18 9.93 -2.63 22.55
N VAL A 19 10.96 -1.92 23.01
CA VAL A 19 10.91 -0.45 23.11
C VAL A 19 11.16 0.15 21.73
N ALA A 20 10.13 0.77 21.14
CA ALA A 20 10.24 1.46 19.85
C ALA A 20 10.67 2.93 19.97
N LEU A 21 10.34 3.59 21.09
CA LEU A 21 10.66 5.00 21.35
C LEU A 21 11.00 5.18 22.83
N ARG A 22 12.04 5.95 23.11
CA ARG A 22 12.47 6.36 24.45
C ARG A 22 12.67 7.86 24.49
N ILE A 23 12.08 8.50 25.50
CA ILE A 23 12.25 9.93 25.75
C ILE A 23 12.78 10.11 27.17
N LYS A 24 13.88 10.87 27.31
CA LYS A 24 14.43 11.31 28.59
C LYS A 24 14.46 12.84 28.59
N ALA A 25 13.56 13.45 29.35
CA ALA A 25 13.39 14.89 29.40
C ALA A 25 12.60 15.29 30.66
N PRO A 26 12.58 16.58 31.05
CA PRO A 26 11.61 17.08 32.02
C PRO A 26 10.18 16.75 31.57
N TYR A 27 9.41 16.04 32.39
CA TYR A 27 8.10 15.50 31.99
C TYR A 27 7.16 16.55 31.39
N ALA A 28 7.12 17.75 32.01
CA ALA A 28 6.28 18.85 31.55
C ALA A 28 6.59 19.32 30.11
N SER A 29 7.79 19.03 29.56
CA SER A 29 8.12 19.43 28.19
C SER A 29 7.57 18.49 27.12
N PHE A 30 7.07 17.31 27.46
CA PHE A 30 6.57 16.36 26.46
C PHE A 30 5.32 15.56 26.87
N GLY A 31 4.96 15.51 28.15
CA GLY A 31 3.86 14.67 28.65
C GLY A 31 2.51 14.94 27.96
N LEU A 32 2.23 16.19 27.56
CA LEU A 32 1.04 16.56 26.79
C LEU A 32 0.94 15.84 25.44
N PHE A 33 2.07 15.44 24.85
CA PHE A 33 2.12 14.84 23.51
C PHE A 33 1.98 13.32 23.52
N GLU A 34 1.88 12.68 24.69
CA GLU A 34 1.82 11.22 24.82
C GLU A 34 0.72 10.61 23.93
N THR A 35 -0.49 11.18 23.96
CA THR A 35 -1.62 10.72 23.14
C THR A 35 -1.31 10.80 21.64
N ALA A 36 -0.69 11.89 21.18
CA ALA A 36 -0.37 12.07 19.77
C ALA A 36 0.74 11.10 19.33
N ILE A 37 1.80 10.96 20.13
CA ILE A 37 2.91 10.04 19.87
C ILE A 37 2.40 8.60 19.75
N LEU A 38 1.56 8.16 20.69
CA LEU A 38 0.99 6.81 20.67
C LEU A 38 0.06 6.61 19.46
N GLY A 39 -0.78 7.59 19.13
CA GLY A 39 -1.68 7.51 17.97
C GLY A 39 -0.93 7.40 16.63
N ILE A 40 0.17 8.15 16.49
CA ILE A 40 1.05 8.09 15.32
C ILE A 40 1.69 6.70 15.22
N LEU A 41 2.36 6.22 16.28
CA LEU A 41 3.00 4.89 16.27
C LEU A 41 1.97 3.79 16.01
N ALA A 42 0.83 3.83 16.68
CA ALA A 42 -0.21 2.82 16.56
C ALA A 42 -0.71 2.66 15.11
N SER A 43 -1.14 3.75 14.49
CA SER A 43 -1.76 3.70 13.17
C SER A 43 -0.72 3.44 12.07
N CYS A 44 0.41 4.14 12.11
CA CYS A 44 1.45 4.02 11.09
C CYS A 44 2.07 2.62 11.09
N THR A 45 2.37 2.05 12.27
CA THR A 45 2.87 0.66 12.34
C THR A 45 1.81 -0.35 11.90
N GLY A 46 0.52 -0.11 12.16
CA GLY A 46 -0.57 -0.96 11.68
C GLY A 46 -0.63 -1.01 10.15
N TRP A 47 -0.66 0.16 9.50
CA TRP A 47 -0.66 0.27 8.04
C TRP A 47 0.61 -0.28 7.39
N ALA A 48 1.78 0.02 7.95
CA ALA A 48 3.06 -0.48 7.44
C ALA A 48 3.17 -2.01 7.56
N THR A 49 2.69 -2.59 8.66
CA THR A 49 2.65 -4.06 8.85
C THR A 49 1.76 -4.72 7.81
N ALA A 50 0.51 -4.23 7.64
CA ALA A 50 -0.43 -4.78 6.66
C ALA A 50 0.09 -4.67 5.21
N ALA A 51 0.78 -3.57 4.89
CA ALA A 51 1.45 -3.41 3.61
C ALA A 51 2.60 -4.42 3.42
N SER A 52 3.44 -4.63 4.45
CA SER A 52 4.53 -5.61 4.40
C SER A 52 4.00 -7.04 4.19
N GLU A 53 2.90 -7.40 4.84
CA GLU A 53 2.24 -8.71 4.65
C GLU A 53 1.79 -8.92 3.20
N CYS A 54 1.24 -7.88 2.55
CA CYS A 54 0.90 -7.95 1.12
C CYS A 54 2.13 -8.09 0.23
N VAL A 55 3.20 -7.34 0.51
CA VAL A 55 4.44 -7.36 -0.29
C VAL A 55 5.14 -8.72 -0.16
N GLU A 56 5.20 -9.27 1.06
CA GLU A 56 5.76 -10.60 1.32
C GLU A 56 4.96 -11.68 0.60
N ALA A 57 3.61 -11.61 0.65
CA ALA A 57 2.75 -12.51 -0.11
C ALA A 57 3.02 -12.44 -1.63
N GLY A 58 3.34 -11.26 -2.15
CA GLY A 58 3.60 -11.03 -3.58
C GLY A 58 4.86 -11.72 -4.12
N SER A 59 5.75 -12.22 -3.26
CA SER A 59 6.95 -12.97 -3.66
C SER A 59 7.77 -12.31 -4.78
N GLY A 60 7.91 -10.98 -4.70
CA GLY A 60 8.62 -10.15 -5.68
C GLY A 60 7.75 -9.40 -6.68
N ILE A 61 6.45 -9.74 -6.80
CA ILE A 61 5.49 -8.96 -7.57
C ILE A 61 5.19 -7.64 -6.82
N PRO A 62 5.36 -6.46 -7.46
CA PRO A 62 5.11 -5.17 -6.83
C PRO A 62 3.67 -5.01 -6.31
N VAL A 63 3.56 -4.41 -5.13
CA VAL A 63 2.29 -4.02 -4.51
C VAL A 63 2.19 -2.49 -4.46
N ILE A 64 1.03 -1.94 -4.82
CA ILE A 64 0.75 -0.50 -4.78
C ILE A 64 -0.38 -0.23 -3.79
N ALA A 65 -0.20 0.76 -2.92
CA ALA A 65 -1.21 1.17 -1.95
C ALA A 65 -2.31 2.04 -2.60
N TYR A 66 -3.56 1.56 -2.54
CA TYR A 66 -4.76 2.16 -3.15
C TYR A 66 -5.83 2.49 -2.09
N GLY A 67 -5.40 2.71 -0.85
CA GLY A 67 -6.26 2.76 0.33
C GLY A 67 -6.96 4.10 0.60
N ALA A 68 -6.57 5.17 -0.11
CA ALA A 68 -6.93 6.56 0.24
C ALA A 68 -8.42 6.80 0.49
N ARG A 69 -9.31 6.13 -0.26
CA ARG A 69 -10.77 6.28 -0.16
C ARG A 69 -11.40 5.66 1.11
N HIS A 70 -10.63 4.90 1.89
CA HIS A 70 -11.13 4.16 3.05
C HIS A 70 -10.80 4.80 4.39
N VAL A 71 -10.03 5.89 4.39
CA VAL A 71 -9.64 6.63 5.59
C VAL A 71 -10.12 8.08 5.50
N HIS A 72 -10.08 8.80 6.63
CA HIS A 72 -10.38 10.23 6.62
C HIS A 72 -9.36 10.97 5.72
N PRO A 73 -9.77 11.93 4.88
CA PRO A 73 -8.87 12.60 3.93
C PRO A 73 -7.60 13.20 4.56
N GLU A 74 -7.69 13.73 5.77
CA GLU A 74 -6.56 14.30 6.53
C GLU A 74 -5.43 13.31 6.85
N VAL A 75 -5.70 11.99 6.85
CA VAL A 75 -4.68 10.98 7.17
C VAL A 75 -4.20 10.19 5.95
N VAL A 76 -4.73 10.48 4.76
CA VAL A 76 -4.38 9.76 3.52
C VAL A 76 -2.88 9.78 3.25
N GLY A 77 -2.24 10.94 3.37
CA GLY A 77 -0.80 11.07 3.12
C GLY A 77 0.01 10.17 4.06
N VAL A 78 -0.31 10.19 5.35
CA VAL A 78 0.39 9.40 6.37
C VAL A 78 0.16 7.89 6.17
N MET A 79 -1.05 7.47 5.81
CA MET A 79 -1.36 6.08 5.50
C MET A 79 -0.58 5.58 4.27
N ASP A 80 -0.55 6.36 3.18
CA ASP A 80 0.20 6.01 1.97
C ASP A 80 1.72 6.00 2.21
N TYR A 81 2.23 6.97 2.99
CA TYR A 81 3.63 6.96 3.45
C TYR A 81 3.95 5.68 4.24
N SER A 82 3.09 5.32 5.20
CA SER A 82 3.26 4.11 6.02
C SER A 82 3.26 2.85 5.16
N ALA A 83 2.43 2.79 4.11
CA ALA A 83 2.40 1.65 3.20
C ALA A 83 3.69 1.52 2.37
N VAL A 84 4.30 2.63 1.95
CA VAL A 84 5.60 2.66 1.28
C VAL A 84 6.73 2.27 2.24
N VAL A 85 6.69 2.72 3.49
CA VAL A 85 7.59 2.23 4.56
C VAL A 85 7.41 0.71 4.76
N GLY A 86 6.17 0.23 4.66
CA GLY A 86 5.80 -1.19 4.56
C GLY A 86 6.14 -1.86 3.22
N LYS A 87 7.05 -1.28 2.44
CA LYS A 87 7.62 -1.79 1.18
C LYS A 87 6.68 -1.84 -0.02
N CYS A 88 5.51 -1.18 0.01
CA CYS A 88 4.75 -0.97 -1.21
C CYS A 88 5.62 -0.17 -2.21
N ALA A 89 5.56 -0.54 -3.49
CA ALA A 89 6.37 0.06 -4.54
C ALA A 89 5.98 1.53 -4.82
N SER A 90 4.72 1.89 -4.59
CA SER A 90 4.20 3.26 -4.62
C SER A 90 2.83 3.32 -3.94
N SER A 91 2.19 4.49 -3.99
CA SER A 91 0.86 4.76 -3.50
C SER A 91 0.02 5.55 -4.53
N SER A 92 -1.29 5.64 -4.30
CA SER A 92 -2.23 6.27 -5.24
C SER A 92 -2.43 7.78 -5.04
N SER A 93 -2.13 8.33 -3.87
CA SER A 93 -2.47 9.72 -3.56
C SER A 93 -1.33 10.70 -3.81
N VAL A 94 -1.72 11.92 -4.18
CA VAL A 94 -0.79 13.07 -4.29
C VAL A 94 -0.23 13.44 -2.90
N ALA A 95 -1.04 13.31 -1.84
CA ALA A 95 -0.60 13.59 -0.48
C ALA A 95 0.49 12.61 0.00
N GLY A 96 0.35 11.31 -0.33
CA GLY A 96 1.38 10.31 -0.08
C GLY A 96 2.66 10.64 -0.84
N HIS A 97 2.56 10.94 -2.14
CA HIS A 97 3.69 11.35 -2.98
C HIS A 97 4.50 12.50 -2.35
N GLN A 98 3.84 13.51 -1.80
CA GLN A 98 4.52 14.64 -1.14
C GLN A 98 5.37 14.24 0.06
N LEU A 99 5.04 13.11 0.72
CA LEU A 99 5.77 12.61 1.89
C LEU A 99 6.88 11.63 1.52
N HIS A 100 6.62 10.67 0.60
CA HIS A 100 7.60 9.63 0.26
C HIS A 100 8.42 9.93 -1.02
N GLY A 101 8.05 10.94 -1.81
CA GLY A 101 8.79 11.39 -3.00
C GLY A 101 8.75 10.46 -4.22
N LEU A 102 7.95 9.39 -4.20
CA LEU A 102 7.80 8.44 -5.33
C LEU A 102 6.61 8.83 -6.20
N THR A 103 6.70 8.70 -7.52
CA THR A 103 5.61 9.02 -8.44
C THR A 103 4.32 8.27 -8.06
N PRO A 104 3.19 8.96 -7.85
CA PRO A 104 1.94 8.30 -7.51
C PRO A 104 1.46 7.45 -8.69
N SER A 105 0.86 6.31 -8.38
CA SER A 105 0.36 5.38 -9.40
C SER A 105 -1.16 5.45 -9.50
N GLY A 106 -1.64 5.73 -10.71
CA GLY A 106 -3.06 5.83 -11.05
C GLY A 106 -3.32 5.28 -12.44
N THR A 107 -4.48 4.66 -12.66
CA THR A 107 -4.97 4.28 -13.99
C THR A 107 -6.29 4.98 -14.28
N MET A 108 -6.80 4.86 -15.51
CA MET A 108 -8.14 5.35 -15.84
C MET A 108 -9.22 4.66 -14.99
N PRO A 109 -10.22 5.39 -14.45
CA PRO A 109 -11.31 4.81 -13.67
C PRO A 109 -12.49 4.35 -14.55
N HIS A 110 -13.35 3.48 -14.00
CA HIS A 110 -14.59 3.06 -14.68
C HIS A 110 -15.47 4.25 -15.07
N SER A 111 -15.52 5.29 -14.25
CA SER A 111 -16.31 6.49 -14.55
C SER A 111 -15.93 7.12 -15.90
N PHE A 112 -14.65 7.12 -16.24
CA PHE A 112 -14.20 7.62 -17.54
C PHE A 112 -14.65 6.70 -18.67
N VAL A 113 -14.52 5.38 -18.49
CA VAL A 113 -14.98 4.39 -19.49
C VAL A 113 -16.49 4.50 -19.73
N LEU A 114 -17.27 4.65 -18.67
CA LEU A 114 -18.73 4.83 -18.72
C LEU A 114 -19.13 6.12 -19.45
N LEU A 115 -18.45 7.24 -19.19
CA LEU A 115 -18.73 8.52 -19.86
C LEU A 115 -18.44 8.47 -21.37
N MET A 116 -17.43 7.70 -21.77
CA MET A 116 -17.06 7.52 -23.17
C MET A 116 -17.94 6.48 -23.89
N GLY A 117 -18.56 5.57 -23.12
CA GLY A 117 -19.49 4.54 -23.57
C GLY A 117 -18.83 3.35 -24.28
N ASP A 118 -17.50 3.27 -24.29
CA ASP A 118 -16.75 2.20 -24.95
C ASP A 118 -15.29 2.15 -24.45
N THR A 119 -14.80 0.96 -24.10
CA THR A 119 -13.46 0.76 -23.50
C THR A 119 -12.33 1.14 -24.46
N VAL A 120 -12.43 0.78 -25.75
CA VAL A 120 -11.40 1.09 -26.76
C VAL A 120 -11.34 2.61 -27.03
N ARG A 121 -12.49 3.24 -27.21
CA ARG A 121 -12.61 4.69 -27.38
C ARG A 121 -12.03 5.43 -26.20
N SER A 122 -12.23 4.91 -24.99
CA SER A 122 -11.72 5.51 -23.75
C SER A 122 -10.20 5.49 -23.71
N ILE A 123 -9.57 4.34 -23.94
CA ILE A 123 -8.12 4.25 -23.88
C ILE A 123 -7.45 5.02 -25.03
N LEU A 124 -8.06 5.08 -26.22
CA LEU A 124 -7.58 5.91 -27.33
C LEU A 124 -7.67 7.41 -27.00
N ALA A 125 -8.74 7.84 -26.33
CA ALA A 125 -8.86 9.22 -25.87
C ALA A 125 -7.84 9.53 -24.75
N PHE A 126 -7.67 8.63 -23.79
CA PHE A 126 -6.66 8.75 -22.73
C PHE A 126 -5.26 8.90 -23.33
N ASP A 127 -4.91 8.03 -24.26
CA ASP A 127 -3.63 8.05 -24.95
C ASP A 127 -3.38 9.34 -25.75
N LYS A 128 -4.41 9.88 -26.41
CA LYS A 128 -4.31 11.13 -27.15
C LYS A 128 -4.07 12.35 -26.26
N HIS A 129 -4.62 12.35 -25.05
CA HIS A 129 -4.71 13.56 -24.22
C HIS A 129 -3.77 13.57 -23.01
N MET A 130 -3.31 12.40 -22.55
CA MET A 130 -2.42 12.32 -21.39
C MET A 130 -0.94 12.46 -21.78
N PRO A 131 -0.09 13.07 -20.92
CA PRO A 131 1.34 13.17 -21.15
C PRO A 131 1.99 11.79 -21.43
N PRO A 132 2.97 11.68 -22.34
CA PRO A 132 3.58 10.39 -22.72
C PRO A 132 4.16 9.57 -21.55
N GLU A 133 4.62 10.24 -20.49
CA GLU A 133 5.19 9.64 -19.29
C GLU A 133 4.15 8.90 -18.43
N VAL A 134 2.85 9.19 -18.60
CA VAL A 134 1.78 8.49 -17.89
C VAL A 134 1.53 7.14 -18.57
N PRO A 135 1.67 6.00 -17.88
CA PRO A 135 1.50 4.70 -18.50
C PRO A 135 0.05 4.50 -18.98
N ARG A 136 -0.11 3.96 -20.19
CA ARG A 136 -1.42 3.58 -20.74
C ARG A 136 -1.82 2.23 -20.16
N VAL A 137 -2.50 2.27 -19.02
CA VAL A 137 -3.10 1.07 -18.39
C VAL A 137 -4.61 1.14 -18.52
N ALA A 138 -5.19 0.26 -19.33
CA ALA A 138 -6.62 0.22 -19.61
C ALA A 138 -7.39 -0.57 -18.54
N LEU A 139 -8.60 -0.12 -18.19
CA LEU A 139 -9.50 -0.86 -17.31
C LEU A 139 -10.46 -1.67 -18.19
N VAL A 140 -10.44 -3.00 -18.09
CA VAL A 140 -10.98 -3.92 -19.12
C VAL A 140 -12.15 -4.79 -18.63
N ASP A 141 -12.85 -4.32 -17.61
CA ASP A 141 -13.91 -5.03 -16.91
C ASP A 141 -15.16 -4.13 -16.74
N THR A 142 -15.36 -3.19 -17.68
CA THR A 142 -16.46 -2.21 -17.58
C THR A 142 -17.72 -2.68 -18.31
N PHE A 143 -17.63 -3.14 -19.55
CA PHE A 143 -18.81 -3.48 -20.37
C PHE A 143 -18.88 -4.94 -20.76
N LYS A 144 -17.79 -5.51 -21.28
CA LYS A 144 -17.75 -6.87 -21.79
C LYS A 144 -16.97 -7.80 -20.87
N ASP A 145 -16.79 -9.03 -21.35
CA ASP A 145 -15.85 -9.98 -20.80
C ASP A 145 -14.42 -9.43 -20.83
N GLU A 146 -13.67 -9.69 -19.77
CA GLU A 146 -12.34 -9.13 -19.54
C GLU A 146 -11.32 -9.55 -20.60
N VAL A 147 -11.45 -10.77 -21.12
CA VAL A 147 -10.59 -11.28 -22.19
C VAL A 147 -10.87 -10.55 -23.50
N GLU A 148 -12.15 -10.32 -23.82
CA GLU A 148 -12.55 -9.60 -25.02
C GLU A 148 -12.06 -8.15 -24.98
N GLU A 149 -12.32 -7.43 -23.88
CA GLU A 149 -11.88 -6.05 -23.73
C GLU A 149 -10.35 -5.93 -23.72
N ALA A 150 -9.64 -6.84 -23.04
CA ALA A 150 -8.17 -6.86 -23.03
C ALA A 150 -7.57 -6.98 -24.44
N VAL A 151 -8.10 -7.90 -25.26
CA VAL A 151 -7.62 -8.09 -26.63
C VAL A 151 -7.99 -6.90 -27.52
N ASP A 152 -9.18 -6.33 -27.36
CA ASP A 152 -9.64 -5.17 -28.13
C ASP A 152 -8.77 -3.92 -27.87
N VAL A 153 -8.46 -3.62 -26.59
CA VAL A 153 -7.57 -2.50 -26.26
C VAL A 153 -6.13 -2.74 -26.71
N ALA A 154 -5.64 -3.98 -26.61
CA ALA A 154 -4.30 -4.35 -27.08
C ALA A 154 -4.17 -4.16 -28.61
N LYS A 155 -5.18 -4.54 -29.38
CA LYS A 155 -5.23 -4.28 -30.84
C LYS A 155 -5.22 -2.80 -31.18
N ALA A 156 -5.93 -1.99 -30.41
CA ALA A 156 -6.07 -0.55 -30.65
C ALA A 156 -4.80 0.25 -30.34
N LEU A 157 -4.12 -0.08 -29.22
CA LEU A 157 -2.92 0.64 -28.79
C LEU A 157 -1.60 0.00 -29.20
N ARG A 158 -1.57 -1.33 -29.39
CA ARG A 158 -0.38 -2.12 -29.72
C ARG A 158 0.76 -1.88 -28.72
N GLU A 159 1.96 -1.57 -29.20
CA GLU A 159 3.17 -1.29 -28.40
C GLU A 159 3.00 -0.15 -27.38
N ARG A 160 1.99 0.72 -27.58
CA ARG A 160 1.74 1.85 -26.68
C ARG A 160 0.94 1.45 -25.45
N LEU A 161 0.30 0.28 -25.46
CA LEU A 161 -0.40 -0.22 -24.28
C LEU A 161 0.64 -0.74 -23.29
N ARG A 162 0.71 -0.11 -22.12
CA ARG A 162 1.60 -0.58 -21.06
C ARG A 162 1.02 -1.80 -20.35
N GLY A 163 -0.29 -1.80 -20.11
CA GLY A 163 -0.94 -2.87 -19.38
C GLY A 163 -2.46 -2.76 -19.38
N ILE A 164 -3.07 -3.73 -18.72
CA ILE A 164 -4.50 -3.76 -18.41
C ILE A 164 -4.68 -3.90 -16.90
N ARG A 165 -5.78 -3.38 -16.36
CA ARG A 165 -6.19 -3.55 -14.97
C ARG A 165 -7.51 -4.29 -14.90
N LEU A 166 -7.57 -5.26 -14.00
CA LEU A 166 -8.75 -6.05 -13.65
C LEU A 166 -9.20 -5.62 -12.26
N ASP A 167 -10.43 -5.13 -12.14
CA ASP A 167 -11.11 -4.77 -10.89
C ASP A 167 -12.46 -5.52 -10.78
N THR A 168 -12.54 -6.70 -11.42
CA THR A 168 -13.78 -7.44 -11.67
C THR A 168 -14.63 -7.52 -10.41
N PRO A 169 -15.91 -7.12 -10.46
CA PRO A 169 -16.77 -7.08 -9.28
C PRO A 169 -17.04 -8.48 -8.74
N LYS A 170 -17.27 -8.58 -7.43
CA LYS A 170 -17.51 -9.87 -6.75
C LYS A 170 -18.76 -10.58 -7.27
N GLU A 171 -19.76 -9.82 -7.70
CA GLU A 171 -20.99 -10.30 -8.33
C GLU A 171 -20.74 -11.03 -9.66
N ARG A 172 -19.55 -10.82 -10.25
CA ARG A 172 -19.06 -11.50 -11.46
C ARG A 172 -18.01 -12.57 -11.16
N GLY A 173 -17.78 -12.87 -9.88
CA GLY A 173 -16.80 -13.87 -9.43
C GLY A 173 -15.46 -13.27 -8.98
N GLY A 174 -15.23 -11.97 -9.20
CA GLY A 174 -13.96 -11.33 -8.94
C GLY A 174 -12.84 -11.79 -9.89
N VAL A 175 -11.66 -11.19 -9.74
CA VAL A 175 -10.48 -11.61 -10.51
C VAL A 175 -9.96 -12.94 -9.96
N THR A 176 -9.83 -13.96 -10.80
CA THR A 176 -9.31 -15.29 -10.42
C THR A 176 -7.97 -15.58 -11.11
N PRO A 177 -7.14 -16.48 -10.57
CA PRO A 177 -5.90 -16.91 -11.24
C PRO A 177 -6.15 -17.45 -12.65
N ASP A 178 -7.22 -18.24 -12.84
CA ASP A 178 -7.59 -18.81 -14.14
C ASP A 178 -7.96 -17.73 -15.17
N LEU A 179 -8.68 -16.69 -14.75
CA LEU A 179 -8.99 -15.55 -15.62
C LEU A 179 -7.71 -14.84 -16.07
N VAL A 180 -6.76 -14.62 -15.16
CA VAL A 180 -5.47 -13.99 -15.49
C VAL A 180 -4.67 -14.85 -16.48
N HIS A 181 -4.66 -16.17 -16.29
CA HIS A 181 -4.03 -17.12 -17.23
C HIS A 181 -4.69 -17.09 -18.61
N GLU A 182 -6.02 -17.07 -18.68
CA GLU A 182 -6.72 -16.97 -19.96
C GLU A 182 -6.39 -15.66 -20.68
N ILE A 183 -6.49 -14.53 -19.97
CA ILE A 183 -6.16 -13.21 -20.53
C ILE A 183 -4.74 -13.20 -21.08
N ARG A 184 -3.75 -13.69 -20.30
CA ARG A 184 -2.37 -13.76 -20.74
C ARG A 184 -2.23 -14.58 -22.03
N ALA A 185 -2.79 -15.78 -22.06
CA ALA A 185 -2.72 -16.66 -23.22
C ALA A 185 -3.32 -16.01 -24.48
N ARG A 186 -4.42 -15.25 -24.33
CA ARG A 186 -5.12 -14.59 -25.44
C ARG A 186 -4.37 -13.36 -25.93
N LEU A 187 -3.78 -12.59 -25.03
CA LEU A 187 -2.88 -11.50 -25.39
C LEU A 187 -1.64 -12.03 -26.12
N ASP A 188 -1.05 -13.13 -25.66
CA ASP A 188 0.16 -13.73 -26.26
C ASP A 188 -0.13 -14.30 -27.65
N GLN A 189 -1.27 -14.96 -27.85
CA GLN A 189 -1.74 -15.37 -29.18
C GLN A 189 -1.90 -14.18 -30.14
N GLY A 190 -2.25 -13.01 -29.60
CA GLY A 190 -2.33 -11.74 -30.34
C GLY A 190 -0.98 -11.05 -30.56
N GLY A 191 0.11 -11.57 -30.01
CA GLY A 191 1.45 -10.96 -30.05
C GLY A 191 1.68 -9.84 -29.03
N TYR A 192 0.86 -9.74 -27.99
CA TYR A 192 0.89 -8.65 -26.99
C TYR A 192 1.52 -9.09 -25.65
N SER A 193 2.60 -9.86 -25.70
CA SER A 193 3.28 -10.40 -24.50
C SER A 193 3.93 -9.33 -23.61
N HIS A 194 4.09 -8.10 -24.12
CA HIS A 194 4.60 -6.94 -23.38
C HIS A 194 3.57 -6.27 -22.47
N VAL A 195 2.28 -6.60 -22.61
CA VAL A 195 1.19 -5.94 -21.88
C VAL A 195 1.14 -6.46 -20.45
N ASP A 196 1.43 -5.61 -19.47
CA ASP A 196 1.36 -5.96 -18.04
C ASP A 196 -0.08 -6.22 -17.57
N ILE A 197 -0.27 -7.13 -16.60
CA ILE A 197 -1.58 -7.38 -15.98
C ILE A 197 -1.58 -6.87 -14.53
N PHE A 198 -2.43 -5.89 -14.27
CA PHE A 198 -2.64 -5.30 -12.95
C PHE A 198 -3.91 -5.88 -12.34
N VAL A 199 -3.85 -6.31 -11.08
CA VAL A 199 -5.01 -6.86 -10.37
C VAL A 199 -5.36 -5.98 -9.17
N SER A 200 -6.63 -5.59 -9.07
CA SER A 200 -7.19 -4.84 -7.96
C SER A 200 -8.51 -5.48 -7.48
N GLY A 201 -9.20 -4.82 -6.54
CA GLY A 201 -10.54 -5.25 -6.12
C GLY A 201 -10.51 -6.35 -5.06
N GLY A 202 -10.57 -5.96 -3.79
CA GLY A 202 -10.66 -6.91 -2.67
C GLY A 202 -9.44 -7.81 -2.51
N ILE A 203 -8.25 -7.30 -2.86
CA ILE A 203 -6.97 -8.02 -2.73
C ILE A 203 -6.51 -8.01 -1.26
N THR A 204 -6.08 -9.18 -0.78
CA THR A 204 -5.56 -9.46 0.56
C THR A 204 -4.29 -10.31 0.43
N PRO A 205 -3.46 -10.46 1.47
CA PRO A 205 -2.29 -11.35 1.41
C PRO A 205 -2.64 -12.80 1.03
N ASP A 206 -3.77 -13.33 1.51
CA ASP A 206 -4.24 -14.68 1.12
C ASP A 206 -4.51 -14.76 -0.38
N ARG A 207 -5.25 -13.79 -0.94
CA ARG A 207 -5.52 -13.77 -2.38
C ARG A 207 -4.26 -13.58 -3.20
N ILE A 208 -3.33 -12.73 -2.75
CA ILE A 208 -2.03 -12.56 -3.42
C ILE A 208 -1.30 -13.90 -3.46
N ARG A 209 -1.26 -14.65 -2.34
CA ARG A 209 -0.69 -16.00 -2.30
C ARG A 209 -1.37 -16.96 -3.26
N GLU A 210 -2.71 -16.94 -3.36
CA GLU A 210 -3.44 -17.76 -4.35
C GLU A 210 -2.96 -17.50 -5.79
N PHE A 211 -2.79 -16.23 -6.18
CA PHE A 211 -2.27 -15.89 -7.52
C PHE A 211 -0.82 -16.35 -7.69
N VAL A 212 0.04 -16.16 -6.69
CA VAL A 212 1.46 -16.54 -6.73
C VAL A 212 1.63 -18.06 -6.82
N GLU A 213 0.91 -18.81 -5.98
CA GLU A 213 0.92 -20.28 -5.95
C GLU A 213 0.40 -20.89 -7.25
N ALA A 214 -0.65 -20.29 -7.83
CA ALA A 214 -1.17 -20.65 -9.14
C ALA A 214 -0.28 -20.18 -10.31
N GLN A 215 0.84 -19.50 -10.03
CA GLN A 215 1.75 -18.92 -11.00
C GLN A 215 1.03 -18.00 -12.01
N ALA A 216 -0.02 -17.31 -11.57
CA ALA A 216 -0.78 -16.41 -12.42
C ALA A 216 0.12 -15.24 -12.87
N PRO A 217 0.13 -14.88 -14.16
CA PRO A 217 1.00 -13.85 -14.74
C PRO A 217 0.54 -12.42 -14.40
N VAL A 218 0.53 -12.09 -13.10
CA VAL A 218 0.24 -10.77 -12.57
C VAL A 218 1.53 -9.95 -12.51
N SER A 219 1.51 -8.75 -13.07
CA SER A 219 2.63 -7.81 -13.02
C SER A 219 2.60 -6.92 -11.77
N VAL A 220 1.41 -6.57 -11.27
CA VAL A 220 1.24 -5.65 -10.13
C VAL A 220 -0.07 -5.95 -9.39
N PHE A 221 -0.03 -5.90 -8.05
CA PHE A 221 -1.23 -5.87 -7.21
C PHE A 221 -1.51 -4.46 -6.69
N ALA A 222 -2.75 -3.99 -6.79
CA ALA A 222 -3.19 -2.76 -6.16
C ALA A 222 -4.10 -3.09 -4.97
N VAL A 223 -3.63 -2.77 -3.76
CA VAL A 223 -4.28 -3.13 -2.50
C VAL A 223 -4.82 -1.89 -1.81
N GLY A 224 -6.14 -1.84 -1.64
CA GLY A 224 -6.83 -0.73 -0.99
C GLY A 224 -7.22 -1.04 0.44
N TYR A 225 -8.44 -1.59 0.59
CA TYR A 225 -9.11 -1.76 1.88
C TYR A 225 -8.28 -2.53 2.92
N TYR A 226 -7.58 -3.60 2.55
CA TYR A 226 -6.81 -4.41 3.50
C TYR A 226 -5.76 -3.58 4.27
N ILE A 227 -5.02 -2.74 3.55
CA ILE A 227 -4.02 -1.84 4.16
C ILE A 227 -4.73 -0.76 4.95
N ALA A 228 -5.70 -0.06 4.34
CA ALA A 228 -6.35 1.09 4.96
C ALA A 228 -7.13 0.74 6.24
N ALA A 229 -7.74 -0.45 6.30
CA ALA A 229 -8.52 -0.94 7.42
C ALA A 229 -7.67 -1.67 8.48
N ALA A 230 -6.34 -1.67 8.35
CA ALA A 230 -5.46 -2.30 9.33
C ALA A 230 -5.70 -1.73 10.73
N SER A 231 -5.78 -2.62 11.71
CA SER A 231 -5.98 -2.21 13.10
C SER A 231 -4.73 -1.53 13.64
N PRO A 232 -4.87 -0.41 14.39
CA PRO A 232 -3.73 0.21 15.05
C PRO A 232 -3.05 -0.73 16.05
N ILE A 233 -1.72 -0.67 16.13
CA ILE A 233 -0.95 -1.43 17.12
C ILE A 233 -1.10 -0.78 18.49
N SER A 234 -1.42 -1.57 19.52
CA SER A 234 -1.67 -1.09 20.88
C SER A 234 -0.38 -0.71 21.64
N PHE A 235 0.32 0.32 21.18
CA PHE A 235 1.45 0.90 21.91
C PHE A 235 1.02 1.50 23.25
N THR A 236 1.89 1.40 24.25
CA THR A 236 1.72 2.05 25.55
C THR A 236 2.99 2.79 25.95
N ALA A 237 2.86 3.98 26.51
CA ALA A 237 3.97 4.70 27.13
C ALA A 237 3.94 4.46 28.65
N ASP A 238 5.12 4.30 29.23
CA ASP A 238 5.27 4.06 30.66
C ASP A 238 6.52 4.78 31.20
N VAL A 239 6.38 5.46 32.34
CA VAL A 239 7.55 5.96 33.07
C VAL A 239 8.34 4.76 33.62
N LYS A 240 9.65 4.74 33.31
CA LYS A 240 10.59 3.68 33.71
C LYS A 240 11.61 4.14 34.73
N ALA A 241 11.86 5.45 34.79
CA ALA A 241 12.78 6.09 35.72
C ALA A 241 12.37 7.54 35.94
N ILE A 242 12.64 8.07 37.13
CA ILE A 242 12.55 9.48 37.46
C ILE A 242 13.91 9.86 38.05
N GLU A 243 14.59 10.82 37.42
CA GLU A 243 16.00 11.13 37.72
C GLU A 243 16.83 9.83 37.65
N ASP A 244 17.57 9.49 38.71
CA ASP A 244 18.40 8.28 38.77
C ASP A 244 17.67 7.06 39.39
N ARG A 245 16.37 7.19 39.68
CA ARG A 245 15.58 6.15 40.36
C ARG A 245 14.76 5.35 39.37
N ALA A 246 15.05 4.04 39.27
CA ALA A 246 14.20 3.09 38.54
C ALA A 246 12.83 2.97 39.23
N ILE A 247 11.76 3.34 38.52
CA ILE A 247 10.38 3.30 39.03
C ILE A 247 9.40 2.99 37.90
N ALA A 248 8.35 2.23 38.18
CA ALA A 248 7.27 1.95 37.23
C ALA A 248 5.96 1.62 37.96
N LYS A 249 4.83 1.68 37.24
CA LYS A 249 3.53 1.19 37.74
C LYS A 249 3.50 -0.34 37.81
N ARG A 250 2.54 -0.88 38.56
CA ARG A 250 2.28 -2.34 38.62
C ARG A 250 2.11 -2.93 37.21
N GLY A 251 2.69 -4.11 36.99
CA GLY A 251 2.68 -4.80 35.69
C GLY A 251 3.78 -4.35 34.72
N ARG A 252 4.67 -3.42 35.12
CA ARG A 252 5.85 -2.99 34.35
C ARG A 252 7.12 -3.15 35.18
N ILE A 253 8.21 -3.57 34.52
CA ILE A 253 9.53 -3.73 35.15
C ILE A 253 10.22 -2.36 35.28
N PRO A 254 10.58 -1.85 36.47
CA PRO A 254 11.30 -0.58 36.62
C PRO A 254 12.66 -0.56 35.91
N GLY A 255 13.12 0.62 35.50
CA GLY A 255 14.42 0.81 34.85
C GLY A 255 14.36 0.78 33.32
N LEU A 256 15.43 1.29 32.70
CA LEU A 256 15.54 1.38 31.24
C LEU A 256 15.61 -0.03 30.64
N ALA A 257 14.60 -0.41 29.86
CA ALA A 257 14.64 -1.64 29.09
C ALA A 257 15.63 -1.47 27.93
N ALA A 258 16.68 -2.31 27.91
CA ALA A 258 17.69 -2.27 26.87
C ALA A 258 17.05 -2.62 25.52
N ASN A 259 17.28 -1.76 24.52
CA ASN A 259 17.07 -2.10 23.13
C ASN A 259 18.29 -1.57 22.36
N PRO A 260 19.21 -2.44 21.92
CA PRO A 260 20.44 -2.02 21.23
C PRO A 260 20.17 -1.48 19.82
N ARG A 261 18.95 -1.63 19.29
CA ARG A 261 18.54 -1.13 17.97
C ARG A 261 18.08 0.33 17.99
N LEU A 262 17.94 0.92 19.18
CA LEU A 262 17.54 2.32 19.32
C LEU A 262 18.70 3.26 18.95
N SER A 263 18.44 4.14 17.99
CA SER A 263 19.35 5.22 17.61
C SER A 263 18.91 6.53 18.28
N GLN A 264 19.87 7.33 18.75
CA GLN A 264 19.57 8.64 19.32
C GLN A 264 19.23 9.62 18.18
N ILE A 265 18.07 10.25 18.26
CA ILE A 265 17.55 11.19 17.26
C ILE A 265 17.43 12.62 17.80
N LEU A 266 17.54 12.80 19.12
CA LEU A 266 17.63 14.11 19.79
C LEU A 266 18.50 14.01 21.06
#